data_AF-A0A3D2IKK8-F1
#
_entry.id   AF-A0A3D2IKK8-F1
#
_cell.length_a   1.000
_cell.length_b   1.000
_cell.length_c   1.000
_cell.angle_alpha   90.00
_cell.angle_beta   90.00
_cell.angle_gamma   90.00
#
_symmetry.space_group_name_H-M   'P 1'
#
loop_
_entity.id
_entity.type
_entity.pdbx_description
1 polymer ?
#
loop_
_entity_poly.entity_id
_entity_poly.type
_entity_poly.pdbx_seq_one_letter_code
_entity_poly.pdbx_strand_id
1 'polypeptide(L)'
;MRPETNFEKVPIDRVAVEERVGRLNKRSIKKESKIQALKLALSMVDLTTLEGKDSEGKVRQLCQKAKSPHPSMPDIPSVAAVCVYPNMVRIAKESLRGTNINVASVASAFPSGMAPLPIRIEDTK
;
A
#
# COMPACT_ATOMS: atom_id res chain seq x y z
N MET A 1 2.49 -15.39 -31.72
CA MET A 1 1.97 -16.69 -31.23
C MET A 1 2.13 -16.67 -29.71
N ARG A 2 1.04 -16.48 -28.95
CA ARG A 2 1.10 -16.50 -27.47
C ARG A 2 1.22 -17.97 -27.04
N PRO A 3 2.09 -18.32 -26.08
CA PRO A 3 2.12 -19.69 -25.57
C PRO A 3 0.76 -20.00 -24.93
N GLU A 4 0.17 -21.13 -25.33
CA GLU A 4 -1.04 -21.67 -24.70
C GLU A 4 -0.69 -22.04 -23.25
N THR A 5 -1.03 -21.17 -22.31
CA THR A 5 -0.97 -21.50 -20.89
C THR A 5 -2.08 -22.51 -20.60
N ASN A 6 -1.70 -23.79 -20.54
CA ASN A 6 -2.58 -24.87 -20.13
C ASN A 6 -2.85 -24.74 -18.61
N PHE A 7 -3.94 -24.07 -18.25
CA PHE A 7 -4.38 -24.01 -16.86
C PHE A 7 -4.99 -25.36 -16.50
N GLU A 8 -4.23 -26.17 -15.79
CA GLU A 8 -4.71 -27.43 -15.21
C GLU A 8 -5.89 -27.12 -14.29
N LYS A 9 -7.08 -27.65 -14.62
CA LYS A 9 -8.27 -27.47 -13.79
C LYS A 9 -8.15 -28.34 -12.54
N VAL A 10 -7.72 -27.74 -11.44
CA VAL A 10 -7.72 -28.38 -10.13
C VAL A 10 -9.18 -28.43 -9.62
N PRO A 11 -9.77 -29.61 -9.39
CA PRO A 11 -11.12 -29.71 -8.81
C PRO A 11 -11.13 -29.13 -7.39
N ILE A 12 -12.11 -28.28 -7.09
CA ILE A 12 -12.29 -27.65 -5.77
C ILE A 12 -13.45 -28.32 -5.06
N ASP A 13 -13.17 -28.89 -3.88
CA ASP A 13 -14.21 -29.38 -2.98
C ASP A 13 -14.82 -28.20 -2.19
N ARG A 14 -16.04 -27.82 -2.58
CA ARG A 14 -16.77 -26.73 -1.92
C ARG A 14 -17.02 -27.00 -0.43
N VAL A 15 -17.39 -28.23 -0.07
CA VAL A 15 -17.75 -28.58 1.30
C VAL A 15 -16.54 -28.46 2.20
N ALA A 16 -15.39 -29.01 1.78
CA ALA A 16 -14.14 -28.89 2.52
C ALA A 16 -13.69 -27.43 2.70
N VAL A 17 -13.89 -26.58 1.68
CA VAL A 17 -13.62 -25.14 1.77
C VAL A 17 -14.53 -24.46 2.79
N GLU A 18 -15.84 -24.70 2.72
CA GLU A 18 -16.82 -24.13 3.63
C GLU A 18 -16.56 -24.53 5.09
N GLU A 19 -16.26 -25.80 5.34
CA GLU A 19 -15.88 -26.29 6.67
C GLU A 19 -14.60 -25.63 7.19
N ARG A 20 -13.58 -25.48 6.33
CA ARG A 20 -12.33 -24.82 6.69
C ARG A 20 -12.54 -23.34 7.03
N VAL A 21 -13.33 -22.63 6.22
CA VAL A 21 -13.70 -21.23 6.47
C VAL A 21 -14.48 -21.12 7.79
N GLY A 22 -15.48 -21.99 8.00
CA GLY A 22 -16.27 -22.03 9.23
C GLY A 22 -15.41 -22.24 10.46
N ARG A 23 -14.41 -23.14 10.39
CA ARG A 23 -13.46 -23.37 11.48
C ARG A 23 -12.59 -22.16 11.78
N LEU A 24 -12.11 -21.45 10.75
CA LEU A 24 -11.30 -20.24 10.94
C LEU A 24 -12.12 -19.11 11.60
N ASN A 25 -13.37 -18.93 11.19
CA ASN A 25 -14.24 -17.87 11.71
C ASN A 25 -14.68 -18.08 13.17
N LYS A 26 -14.76 -19.34 13.64
CA LYS A 26 -15.16 -19.65 15.02
C LYS A 26 -14.01 -19.52 16.04
N ARG A 27 -12.75 -19.38 15.59
CA ARG A 27 -11.60 -19.27 16.50
C ARG A 27 -11.51 -17.86 17.08
N SER A 28 -11.56 -17.77 18.41
CA SER A 28 -11.24 -16.52 19.09
C SER A 28 -9.76 -16.17 18.94
N ILE A 29 -9.48 -14.93 18.54
CA ILE A 29 -8.12 -14.38 18.51
C ILE A 29 -7.85 -13.69 19.85
N LYS A 30 -6.72 -14.01 20.47
CA LYS A 30 -6.27 -13.39 21.72
C LYS A 30 -6.12 -11.87 21.54
N LYS A 31 -6.37 -11.10 22.60
CA LYS A 31 -6.31 -9.63 22.56
C LYS A 31 -4.94 -9.14 22.10
N GLU A 32 -3.87 -9.76 22.60
CA GLU A 32 -2.49 -9.41 22.30
C GLU A 32 -2.18 -9.63 20.82
N SER A 33 -2.66 -10.74 20.25
CA SER A 33 -2.53 -11.03 18.82
C SER A 33 -3.30 -10.03 17.96
N LYS A 34 -4.48 -9.58 18.39
CA LYS A 34 -5.23 -8.51 17.69
C LYS A 34 -4.44 -7.20 17.69
N ILE A 35 -3.88 -6.81 18.83
CA ILE A 35 -3.07 -5.58 18.95
C ILE A 35 -1.82 -5.66 18.05
N GLN A 36 -1.10 -6.79 18.09
CA GLN A 36 0.06 -7.00 17.22
C GLN A 36 -0.33 -6.94 15.74
N ALA A 37 -1.43 -7.58 15.35
CA ALA A 37 -1.92 -7.55 13.97
C ALA A 37 -2.27 -6.14 13.50
N LEU A 38 -2.90 -5.32 14.36
CA LEU A 38 -3.20 -3.92 14.04
C LEU A 38 -1.94 -3.07 13.86
N LYS A 39 -0.94 -3.23 14.75
CA LYS A 39 0.35 -2.54 14.62
C LYS A 39 1.09 -2.97 13.35
N LEU A 40 1.09 -4.27 13.06
CA LEU A 40 1.69 -4.82 11.84
C LEU A 40 0.99 -4.26 10.60
N ALA A 41 -0.35 -4.29 10.57
CA ALA A 41 -1.14 -3.75 9.46
C ALA A 41 -0.75 -2.29 9.18
N LEU A 42 -0.64 -1.47 10.22
CA LEU A 42 -0.24 -0.07 10.07
C LEU A 42 1.20 0.10 9.54
N SER A 43 2.14 -0.71 10.03
CA SER A 43 3.54 -0.69 9.55
C SER A 43 3.72 -1.15 8.10
N MET A 44 2.68 -1.73 7.49
CA MET A 44 2.67 -2.18 6.09
C MET A 44 1.89 -1.22 5.17
N VAL A 45 1.41 -0.07 5.68
CA VAL A 45 0.62 0.88 4.89
C VAL A 45 1.50 1.72 3.98
N ASP A 46 1.07 1.88 2.73
CA ASP A 46 1.50 2.96 1.84
C ASP A 46 0.49 4.10 1.92
N LEU A 47 0.80 5.11 2.73
CA LEU A 47 -0.11 6.22 2.99
C LEU A 47 -0.17 7.11 1.74
N THR A 48 -1.31 7.09 1.05
CA THR A 48 -1.41 7.56 -0.34
C THR A 48 -2.19 8.86 -0.47
N THR A 49 -1.73 9.77 -1.33
CA THR A 49 -2.54 10.85 -1.91
C THR A 49 -2.28 10.94 -3.40
N LEU A 50 -3.35 10.88 -4.20
CA LEU A 50 -3.31 10.92 -5.66
C LEU A 50 -4.47 11.77 -6.19
N GLU A 51 -4.69 12.92 -5.55
CA GLU A 51 -5.72 13.86 -5.98
C GLU A 51 -5.15 14.87 -6.99
N GLY A 52 -5.92 15.21 -8.03
CA GLY A 52 -5.48 16.19 -9.04
C GLY A 52 -5.21 17.60 -8.50
N LYS A 53 -5.65 17.88 -7.26
CA LYS A 53 -5.42 19.16 -6.55
C LYS A 53 -4.36 19.05 -5.45
N ASP A 54 -3.56 17.99 -5.43
CA ASP A 54 -2.51 17.84 -4.43
C ASP A 54 -1.54 19.02 -4.49
N SER A 55 -1.24 19.56 -3.31
CA SER A 55 -0.31 20.66 -3.12
C SER A 55 0.88 20.20 -2.29
N GLU A 56 1.99 20.94 -2.36
CA GLU A 56 3.17 20.63 -1.54
C GLU A 56 2.81 20.59 -0.05
N GLY A 57 1.98 21.52 0.43
CA GLY A 57 1.55 21.58 1.82
C GLY A 57 0.79 20.32 2.25
N LYS A 58 -0.09 19.80 1.39
CA LYS A 58 -0.83 18.56 1.66
C LYS A 58 0.10 17.35 1.71
N VAL A 59 1.07 17.26 0.80
CA VAL A 59 2.06 16.18 0.79
C VAL A 59 2.96 16.24 2.04
N ARG A 60 3.37 17.44 2.48
CA ARG A 60 4.11 17.62 3.74
C ARG A 60 3.29 17.15 4.94
N GLN A 61 2.00 17.48 5.00
CA GLN A 61 1.10 17.01 6.06
C GLN A 61 0.92 15.50 6.04
N LEU A 62 0.76 14.90 4.86
CA LEU A 62 0.72 13.45 4.68
C LEU A 62 1.98 12.78 5.23
N CYS A 63 3.17 13.34 4.93
CA CYS A 63 4.44 12.84 5.45
C CYS A 63 4.54 12.94 6.98
N GLN A 64 4.01 14.00 7.60
CA GLN A 64 3.97 14.07 9.07
C GLN A 64 3.03 13.01 9.67
N LYS A 65 1.87 12.79 9.04
CA LYS A 65 0.95 11.71 9.43
C LYS A 65 1.58 10.33 9.24
N ALA A 66 2.39 10.13 8.21
CA ALA A 66 3.13 8.90 7.99
C ALA A 66 4.14 8.60 9.12
N LYS A 67 4.82 9.63 9.62
CA LYS A 67 5.76 9.53 10.75
C LYS A 67 5.07 9.22 12.07
N SER A 68 3.95 9.88 12.34
CA SER A 68 3.20 9.74 13.58
C SER A 68 1.70 9.62 13.27
N PRO A 69 1.21 8.42 12.89
CA PRO A 69 -0.18 8.23 12.50
C PRO A 69 -1.18 8.56 13.60
N HIS A 70 -0.76 8.40 14.87
CA HIS A 70 -1.58 8.69 16.03
C HIS A 70 -0.74 9.38 17.12
N PRO A 71 -0.58 10.72 17.10
CA PRO A 71 0.33 11.44 18.00
C PRO A 71 0.08 11.23 19.50
N SER A 72 -1.16 10.98 19.91
CA SER A 72 -1.50 10.71 21.31
C SER A 72 -1.23 9.26 21.76
N MET A 73 -0.75 8.38 20.88
CA MET A 73 -0.42 6.99 21.20
C MET A 73 1.00 6.67 20.72
N PRO A 74 2.03 6.87 21.57
CA PRO A 74 3.45 6.79 21.17
C PRO A 74 3.88 5.42 20.64
N ASP A 75 3.22 4.34 21.05
CA ASP A 75 3.57 2.95 20.67
C ASP A 75 3.06 2.53 19.28
N ILE A 76 2.50 3.48 18.52
CA ILE A 76 1.99 3.27 17.16
C ILE A 76 3.15 3.40 16.17
N PRO A 77 3.41 2.38 15.34
CA PRO A 77 4.50 2.46 14.37
C PRO A 77 4.21 3.48 13.27
N SER A 78 5.29 3.99 12.64
CA SER A 78 5.18 4.67 11.36
C SER A 78 4.69 3.73 10.28
N VAL A 79 4.17 4.31 9.19
CA VAL A 79 3.77 3.55 8.00
C VAL A 79 4.99 3.05 7.21
N ALA A 80 4.76 2.15 6.24
CA ALA A 80 5.82 1.62 5.37
C ALA A 80 6.32 2.68 4.37
N ALA A 81 5.39 3.38 3.73
CA ALA A 81 5.69 4.37 2.71
C ALA A 81 4.65 5.48 2.63
N VAL A 82 4.99 6.51 1.85
CA VAL A 82 4.04 7.47 1.28
C VAL A 82 3.99 7.27 -0.23
N CYS A 83 2.80 7.25 -0.82
CA CYS A 83 2.59 7.16 -2.27
C CYS A 83 1.98 8.45 -2.82
N VAL A 84 2.62 9.06 -3.83
CA VAL A 84 2.25 10.34 -4.43
C VAL A 84 2.40 10.35 -5.95
N TYR A 85 1.87 11.38 -6.61
CA TYR A 85 2.19 11.63 -8.03
C TYR A 85 3.68 11.96 -8.25
N PRO A 86 4.24 11.70 -9.45
CA PRO A 86 5.66 11.89 -9.75
C PRO A 86 6.20 13.29 -9.43
N ASN A 87 5.43 14.33 -9.76
CA ASN A 87 5.80 15.72 -9.50
C ASN A 87 5.91 16.06 -8.00
N MET A 88 5.35 15.24 -7.11
CA MET A 88 5.40 15.43 -5.66
C MET A 88 6.49 14.60 -4.97
N VAL A 89 7.18 13.72 -5.68
CA VAL A 89 8.21 12.82 -5.11
C VAL A 89 9.32 13.60 -4.42
N ARG A 90 9.79 14.70 -5.03
CA ARG A 90 10.82 15.58 -4.46
C ARG A 90 10.40 16.11 -3.08
N ILE A 91 9.16 16.56 -2.96
CA ILE A 91 8.60 17.12 -1.72
C ILE A 91 8.46 16.05 -0.64
N ALA A 92 7.99 14.85 -1.02
CA ALA A 92 7.89 13.72 -0.09
C ALA A 92 9.27 13.28 0.43
N LYS A 93 10.27 13.15 -0.47
CA LYS A 93 11.65 12.79 -0.10
C LYS A 93 12.29 13.79 0.85
N GLU A 94 12.11 15.09 0.61
CA GLU A 94 12.59 16.14 1.52
C GLU A 94 11.91 16.04 2.89
N SER A 95 10.58 15.86 2.89
CA SER A 95 9.78 15.81 4.11
C SER A 95 10.06 14.58 4.98
N LEU A 96 10.46 13.46 4.38
CA LEU A 96 10.76 12.18 5.04
C LEU A 96 12.26 11.93 5.28
N ARG A 97 13.12 12.92 5.01
CA ARG A 97 14.56 12.81 5.26
C ARG A 97 14.85 12.41 6.72
N GLY A 98 15.74 11.44 6.91
CA GLY A 98 16.13 10.93 8.23
C GLY A 98 15.15 9.93 8.85
N THR A 99 14.12 9.51 8.10
CA THR A 99 13.20 8.45 8.51
C THR A 99 13.43 7.17 7.70
N ASN A 100 12.89 6.04 8.16
CA ASN A 100 12.89 4.78 7.43
C ASN A 100 11.64 4.58 6.54
N ILE A 101 10.86 5.65 6.33
CA ILE A 101 9.62 5.61 5.54
C ILE A 101 9.97 5.75 4.06
N ASN A 102 9.48 4.82 3.25
CA ASN A 102 9.73 4.83 1.81
C ASN A 102 8.90 5.90 1.09
N VAL A 103 9.34 6.28 -0.10
CA VAL A 103 8.57 7.12 -1.02
C VAL A 103 8.29 6.29 -2.27
N ALA A 104 7.02 6.04 -2.51
CA ALA A 104 6.51 5.42 -3.72
C ALA A 104 5.86 6.48 -4.62
N SER A 105 5.79 6.17 -5.91
CA SER A 105 5.05 6.98 -6.87
C SER A 105 4.35 6.11 -7.89
N VAL A 106 3.19 6.58 -8.36
CA VAL A 106 2.51 5.98 -9.51
C VAL A 106 3.20 6.41 -10.80
N ALA A 107 3.15 5.56 -11.82
CA ALA A 107 3.75 5.82 -13.13
C ALA A 107 2.87 5.25 -14.24
N SER A 108 3.37 5.26 -15.48
CA SER A 108 2.76 4.59 -16.63
C SER A 108 1.38 5.14 -17.01
N ALA A 109 1.22 6.47 -17.04
CA ALA A 109 -0.04 7.14 -17.28
C ALA A 109 -1.16 6.75 -16.30
N PHE A 110 -0.82 6.58 -15.02
CA PHE A 110 -1.83 6.40 -13.97
C PHE A 110 -2.88 7.53 -14.00
N PRO A 111 -4.17 7.23 -13.83
CA PRO A 111 -4.74 5.90 -13.55
C PRO A 111 -5.10 5.08 -14.79
N SER A 112 -5.11 5.67 -15.99
CA SER A 112 -5.69 5.03 -17.17
C SER A 112 -4.80 3.95 -17.78
N GLY A 113 -3.47 4.10 -17.67
CA GLY A 113 -2.52 3.22 -18.34
C GLY A 113 -2.50 3.37 -19.87
N MET A 114 -3.23 4.35 -20.43
CA MET A 114 -3.48 4.48 -21.87
C MET A 114 -2.46 5.39 -22.56
N ALA A 115 -1.18 5.09 -22.37
CA ALA A 115 -0.08 5.75 -23.09
C ALA A 115 0.74 4.72 -23.89
N PRO A 116 1.32 5.11 -25.05
CA PRO A 116 2.29 4.29 -25.76
C PRO A 116 3.39 3.75 -24.83
N LEU A 117 3.87 2.53 -25.11
CA LEU A 117 4.89 1.87 -24.29
C LEU A 117 6.13 2.76 -24.03
N PRO A 118 6.68 3.52 -25.02
CA PRO A 118 7.81 4.40 -24.74
C PRO A 118 7.53 5.45 -23.66
N ILE A 119 6.33 6.03 -23.64
CA ILE A 119 5.92 7.02 -22.63
C ILE A 119 5.81 6.35 -21.25
N ARG A 120 5.20 5.16 -21.19
CA ARG A 120 5.05 4.45 -19.91
C ARG A 120 6.38 4.01 -19.31
N ILE A 121 7.40 3.75 -20.14
CA ILE A 121 8.77 3.46 -19.68
C ILE A 121 9.47 4.74 -19.24
N GLU A 122 9.25 5.86 -19.91
CA GLU A 122 9.85 7.13 -19.50
C GLU A 122 9.29 7.61 -18.16
N ASP A 123 8.00 7.42 -17.91
CA ASP A 123 7.35 7.73 -16.62
C ASP A 123 8.00 7.02 -15.40
N THR A 124 8.78 5.95 -15.59
CA THR A 124 9.40 5.19 -14.49
C THR A 124 10.86 5.55 -14.21
N LYS A 125 11.47 6.43 -15.01
CA LYS A 125 12.85 6.88 -14.85
C LYS A 125 12.93 8.16 -14.01
#